data_AF-A0A3P9L848-F1
#
_entry.id   AF-A0A3P9L848-F1
#
_cell.length_a   1.000
_cell.length_b   1.000
_cell.length_c   1.000
_cell.angle_alpha   90.00
_cell.angle_beta   90.00
_cell.angle_gamma   90.00
#
_symmetry.space_group_name_H-M   'P 1'
#
loop_
_entity.id
_entity.type
_entity.pdbx_description
1 polymer ?
#
loop_
_entity_poly.entity_id
_entity_poly.type
_entity_poly.pdbx_seq_one_letter_code
_entity_poly.pdbx_strand_id
1 'polypeptide(L)'
;MTGASMRHGLIEPVENLEERVCEKHNRVLELFCRQEQVCICLLCSEAEHKDHQFVAVAEEAAQQRPSAFSCDTNPDPPTHITHFIIKNCKDGILRK
;
A
#
# COMPACT_ATOMS: atom_id res chain seq x y z
N MET A 1 45.98 -0.75 -12.65
CA MET A 1 44.99 -1.75 -13.12
C MET A 1 43.71 -1.46 -12.36
N THR A 2 42.73 -0.89 -13.05
CA THR A 2 41.52 -0.26 -12.53
C THR A 2 40.53 -1.30 -11.99
N GLY A 3 40.27 -1.28 -10.68
CA GLY A 3 39.16 -1.99 -10.06
C GLY A 3 37.99 -1.03 -9.86
N ALA A 4 37.27 -0.70 -10.92
CA ALA A 4 36.01 0.04 -10.80
C ALA A 4 34.93 -0.93 -10.30
N SER A 5 34.69 -0.93 -8.99
CA SER A 5 33.46 -1.50 -8.42
C SER A 5 32.31 -0.62 -8.89
N MET A 6 31.65 -1.07 -9.94
CA MET A 6 30.38 -0.53 -10.41
C MET A 6 29.43 -0.54 -9.22
N ARG A 7 29.19 0.65 -8.69
CA ARG A 7 28.20 0.89 -7.65
C ARG A 7 26.88 0.45 -8.27
N HIS A 8 26.41 -0.76 -7.95
CA HIS A 8 24.99 -1.01 -8.04
C HIS A 8 24.36 0.05 -7.15
N GLY A 9 23.71 1.04 -7.76
CA GLY A 9 22.87 1.96 -7.02
C GLY A 9 21.88 1.08 -6.26
N LEU A 10 22.13 0.92 -4.96
CA LEU A 10 21.10 0.50 -4.04
C LEU A 10 20.01 1.54 -4.25
N ILE A 11 18.99 1.17 -5.03
CA ILE A 11 17.69 1.80 -4.94
C ILE A 11 17.38 1.75 -3.46
N GLU A 12 17.08 2.92 -2.87
CA GLU A 12 16.76 3.03 -1.44
C GLU A 12 15.87 1.86 -1.06
N PRO A 13 16.17 1.16 0.05
CA PRO A 13 15.33 0.05 0.49
C PRO A 13 13.91 0.57 0.45
N VAL A 14 13.00 -0.11 -0.25
CA VAL A 14 11.57 0.27 -0.26
C VAL A 14 11.20 0.44 1.20
N GLU A 15 11.15 1.70 1.63
CA GLU A 15 11.04 2.00 3.04
C GLU A 15 9.68 1.44 3.45
N ASN A 16 9.72 0.62 4.49
CA ASN A 16 8.56 0.20 5.26
C ASN A 16 7.69 -0.92 4.66
N LEU A 17 8.27 -2.12 4.60
CA LEU A 17 7.46 -3.35 4.58
C LEU A 17 6.61 -3.46 5.87
N GLU A 18 7.14 -3.01 7.01
CA GLU A 18 6.51 -3.09 8.35
C GLU A 18 5.27 -2.19 8.50
N GLU A 19 5.25 -1.03 7.84
CA GLU A 19 4.06 -0.16 7.82
C GLU A 19 2.88 -0.83 7.10
N ARG A 20 3.13 -1.84 6.27
CA ARG A 20 2.11 -2.55 5.49
C ARG A 20 1.74 -3.90 6.06
N VAL A 21 2.18 -4.23 7.26
CA VAL A 21 1.90 -5.52 7.89
C VAL A 21 0.87 -5.38 9.02
N CYS A 22 -0.11 -6.27 9.03
CA CYS A 22 -1.05 -6.50 10.10
C CYS A 22 -0.32 -7.03 11.32
N GLU A 23 -0.43 -6.34 12.45
CA GLU A 23 0.24 -6.73 13.70
C GLU A 23 -0.30 -8.04 14.28
N LYS A 24 -1.60 -8.32 14.08
CA LYS A 24 -2.24 -9.55 14.57
C LYS A 24 -1.79 -10.80 13.80
N HIS A 25 -1.69 -10.69 12.49
CA HIS A 25 -1.51 -11.83 11.59
C HIS A 25 -0.14 -11.86 10.92
N ASN A 26 0.67 -10.82 11.07
CA ASN A 26 1.95 -10.64 10.38
C ASN A 26 1.83 -10.83 8.85
N ARG A 27 0.71 -10.36 8.28
CA ARG A 27 0.38 -10.41 6.85
C ARG A 27 0.22 -9.02 6.26
N VAL A 28 0.45 -8.90 4.97
CA VAL A 28 0.31 -7.62 4.27
C VAL A 28 -1.14 -7.12 4.34
N LEU A 29 -1.30 -5.83 4.60
CA LEU A 29 -2.56 -5.11 4.58
C LEU A 29 -2.91 -4.78 3.13
N GLU A 30 -3.67 -5.66 2.51
CA GLU A 30 -4.04 -5.55 1.09
C GLU A 30 -5.52 -5.17 0.89
N LEU A 31 -6.30 -5.12 1.98
CA LEU A 31 -7.72 -4.81 1.96
C LEU A 31 -8.02 -3.54 2.78
N PHE A 32 -9.00 -2.77 2.36
CA PHE A 32 -9.50 -1.58 3.03
C PHE A 32 -10.95 -1.79 3.42
N CYS A 33 -11.24 -1.79 4.73
CA CYS A 33 -12.60 -1.87 5.26
C CYS A 33 -13.25 -0.49 5.22
N ARG A 34 -14.31 -0.32 4.43
CA ARG A 34 -15.00 0.98 4.27
C ARG A 34 -15.83 1.38 5.49
N GLN A 35 -16.31 0.41 6.27
CA GLN A 35 -17.09 0.66 7.48
C GLN A 35 -16.23 1.23 8.60
N GLU A 36 -15.07 0.62 8.85
CA GLU A 36 -14.18 1.04 9.93
C GLU A 36 -13.09 2.02 9.45
N GLN A 37 -12.97 2.22 8.13
CA GLN A 37 -11.94 3.04 7.48
C GLN A 37 -10.53 2.62 7.89
N VAL A 38 -10.30 1.31 8.01
CA VAL A 38 -9.02 0.71 8.38
C VAL A 38 -8.53 -0.24 7.30
N CYS A 39 -7.21 -0.32 7.16
CA CYS A 39 -6.56 -1.26 6.28
C CYS A 39 -6.36 -2.58 7.05
N ILE A 40 -6.81 -3.69 6.47
CA ILE A 40 -6.81 -5.04 7.06
C ILE A 40 -6.13 -6.05 6.14
N CYS A 41 -5.69 -7.17 6.70
CA CYS A 41 -5.20 -8.31 5.92
C CYS A 41 -6.34 -9.27 5.56
N LEU A 42 -6.08 -10.22 4.65
CA LEU A 42 -7.06 -11.22 4.23
C LEU A 42 -7.63 -12.03 5.42
N LEU A 43 -6.79 -12.41 6.38
CA LEU A 43 -7.24 -13.16 7.56
C LEU A 43 -8.17 -12.33 8.45
N CYS A 44 -7.90 -11.04 8.61
CA CYS A 44 -8.81 -10.13 9.32
C CYS A 44 -10.17 -10.07 8.62
N SER A 45 -10.20 -10.10 7.28
CA SER A 45 -11.45 -10.12 6.52
C SER A 45 -12.27 -11.39 6.74
N GLU A 46 -11.63 -12.53 7.04
CA GLU A 46 -12.33 -13.78 7.30
C GLU A 46 -12.72 -13.95 8.78
N ALA A 47 -12.03 -13.26 9.69
CA ALA A 47 -12.22 -13.37 11.14
C ALA A 47 -13.07 -12.22 11.72
N GLU A 48 -12.51 -11.00 11.78
CA GLU A 48 -13.12 -9.86 12.48
C GLU A 48 -14.03 -9.03 11.56
N HIS A 49 -13.71 -8.96 10.27
CA HIS A 49 -14.40 -8.10 9.29
C HIS A 49 -15.21 -8.92 8.28
N LYS A 50 -15.66 -10.12 8.65
CA LYS A 50 -16.36 -11.07 7.75
C LYS A 50 -17.68 -10.54 7.19
N ASP A 51 -18.39 -9.75 7.97
CA ASP A 51 -19.66 -9.11 7.55
C ASP A 51 -19.44 -7.70 6.98
N HIS A 52 -18.19 -7.25 6.92
CA HIS A 52 -17.89 -5.90 6.48
C HIS A 52 -17.61 -5.84 4.98
N GLN A 53 -17.98 -4.71 4.36
CA GLN A 53 -17.55 -4.39 3.01
C GLN A 53 -16.11 -3.89 3.03
N PHE A 54 -15.25 -4.66 2.40
CA PHE A 54 -13.87 -4.29 2.12
C PHE A 54 -13.58 -4.37 0.62
N VAL A 55 -12.57 -3.63 0.22
CA VAL A 55 -12.11 -3.47 -1.17
C VAL A 55 -10.59 -3.59 -1.17
N ALA A 56 -10.00 -4.07 -2.26
CA ALA A 56 -8.53 -4.15 -2.31
C ALA A 56 -7.94 -2.74 -2.24
N VAL A 57 -6.90 -2.53 -1.44
CA VAL A 57 -6.18 -1.24 -1.36
C VAL A 57 -5.66 -0.84 -2.75
N ALA A 58 -5.23 -1.82 -3.55
CA ALA A 58 -4.83 -1.61 -4.94
C ALA A 58 -5.99 -1.11 -5.81
N GLU A 59 -7.20 -1.60 -5.57
CA GLU A 59 -8.40 -1.20 -6.30
C GLU A 59 -8.90 0.19 -5.86
N GLU A 60 -8.82 0.51 -4.57
CA GLU A 60 -9.07 1.88 -4.08
C GLU A 60 -8.04 2.86 -4.63
N ALA A 61 -6.76 2.47 -4.67
CA ALA A 61 -5.70 3.28 -5.27
C ALA A 61 -5.93 3.50 -6.77
N ALA A 62 -6.43 2.48 -7.49
CA ALA A 62 -6.80 2.59 -8.89
C ALA A 62 -8.00 3.52 -9.11
N GLN A 63 -8.99 3.51 -8.22
CA GLN A 63 -10.12 4.46 -8.23
C GLN A 63 -9.68 5.89 -7.90
N GLN A 64 -8.68 6.08 -7.04
CA GLN A 64 -8.11 7.38 -6.71
C GLN A 64 -7.17 7.93 -7.77
N ARG A 65 -6.73 7.12 -8.75
CA ARG A 65 -6.01 7.62 -9.92
C ARG A 65 -7.01 8.28 -10.87
N PRO A 66 -6.92 9.61 -11.10
CA PRO A 66 -7.68 10.19 -12.19
C PRO A 66 -7.21 9.56 -13.50
N SER A 67 -8.15 9.12 -14.32
CA SER A 67 -7.94 8.53 -15.65
C SER A 67 -7.37 9.58 -16.64
N ALA A 68 -6.21 10.15 -16.36
CA ALA A 68 -5.49 11.03 -17.27
C ALA A 68 -4.07 11.27 -16.73
N PHE A 69 -3.07 10.61 -17.31
CA PHE A 69 -1.88 11.32 -17.76
C PHE A 69 -1.12 10.51 -18.80
N SER A 70 -1.43 10.82 -20.06
CA SER A 70 -0.52 10.64 -21.19
C SER A 70 0.52 11.77 -21.15
N CYS A 71 1.66 11.56 -20.50
CA CYS A 71 2.96 11.99 -21.01
C CYS A 71 4.10 11.48 -20.11
N ASP A 72 5.17 11.10 -20.78
CA ASP A 72 6.55 10.96 -20.34
C ASP A 72 6.85 11.31 -18.87
N THR A 73 6.55 10.38 -17.98
CA THR A 73 7.27 10.16 -16.73
C THR A 73 6.87 8.76 -16.31
N ASN A 74 7.83 7.87 -16.03
CA ASN A 74 7.57 6.50 -15.61
C ASN A 74 6.43 6.52 -14.57
N PRO A 75 5.24 5.99 -14.88
CA PRO A 75 4.10 6.10 -13.99
C PRO A 75 4.53 5.43 -12.69
N ASP A 76 4.61 6.21 -11.62
CA ASP A 76 5.04 5.69 -10.33
C ASP A 76 4.23 4.41 -10.04
N PRO A 77 4.87 3.28 -9.75
CA PRO A 77 4.16 2.02 -9.66
C PRO A 77 2.98 2.14 -8.68
N PRO A 78 1.87 1.40 -8.88
CA PRO A 78 0.69 1.44 -7.99
C PRO A 78 1.03 1.25 -6.50
N THR A 79 2.24 0.79 -6.18
CA THR A 79 2.87 0.79 -4.86
C THR A 79 2.89 2.14 -4.12
N HIS A 80 3.02 3.30 -4.75
CA HIS A 80 3.10 4.56 -3.99
C HIS A 80 1.73 5.06 -3.50
N ILE A 81 0.68 4.91 -4.30
CA ILE A 81 -0.69 5.27 -3.87
C ILE A 81 -1.22 4.26 -2.85
N THR A 82 -0.97 2.96 -3.07
CA THR A 82 -1.31 1.93 -2.06
C THR A 82 -0.57 2.15 -0.76
N HIS A 83 0.71 2.55 -0.80
CA HIS A 83 1.47 2.93 0.38
C HIS A 83 0.86 4.14 1.09
N PHE A 84 0.45 5.17 0.35
CA PHE A 84 -0.22 6.33 0.91
C PHE A 84 -1.51 5.95 1.64
N ILE A 85 -2.38 5.13 1.03
CA ILE A 85 -3.63 4.69 1.67
C ILE A 85 -3.34 3.91 2.95
N ILE A 86 -2.40 2.96 2.92
CA ILE A 86 -2.03 2.15 4.08
C ILE A 86 -1.42 3.01 5.20
N LYS A 87 -0.58 3.97 4.85
CA LYS A 87 0.02 4.90 5.81
C LYS A 87 -1.04 5.78 6.47
N ASN A 88 -1.97 6.34 5.69
CA ASN A 88 -3.08 7.14 6.21
C ASN A 88 -4.07 6.32 7.06
N CYS A 89 -4.25 5.03 6.74
CA CYS A 89 -4.98 4.09 7.59
C CYS A 89 -4.31 3.95 8.97
N LYS A 90 -2.98 3.75 9.03
CA LYS A 90 -2.25 3.60 10.30
C LYS A 90 -2.21 4.89 11.12
N ASP A 91 -2.10 6.04 10.45
CA ASP A 91 -2.09 7.35 11.12
C ASP A 91 -3.51 7.83 11.52
N GLY A 92 -4.55 7.10 11.14
CA GLY A 92 -5.94 7.47 11.45
C GLY A 92 -6.45 8.72 10.71
N ILE A 93 -5.71 9.20 9.71
CA ILE A 93 -6.00 10.42 8.95
C ILE A 93 -7.18 10.20 7.97
N LEU A 94 -7.44 8.95 7.54
CA LEU A 94 -8.49 8.64 6.57
C LEU A 94 -9.94 8.73 7.12
N ARG A 95 -10.14 9.41 8.25
CA ARG A 95 -11.45 9.72 8.85
C ARG A 95 -12.03 10.94 8.14
N LYS A 96 -13.07 10.71 7.34
CA LYS A 96 -13.84 11.76 6.66
C LYS A 96 -14.58 12.65 7.65
#